data_AF-F4QQP6-F1
#
_entry.id   AF-F4QQP6-F1
#
_cell.length_a   1.000
_cell.length_b   1.000
_cell.length_c   1.000
_cell.angle_alpha   90.00
_cell.angle_beta   90.00
_cell.angle_gamma   90.00
#
_symmetry.space_group_name_H-M   'P 1'
#
loop_
_entity.id
_entity.type
_entity.pdbx_description
1 polymer ?
#
loop_
_entity_poly.entity_id
_entity_poly.type
_entity_poly.pdbx_seq_one_letter_code
_entity_poly.pdbx_strand_id
1 'polypeptide(L)'
;MGEIEAAAADRPMVAVMTFFGAAQIHYGRLMEDPEAKAAFKYTLPSLKSAMQAPAAADFMTASALAGEKGKGQEREDAARYLARANDLDALPYGAFRYVTFANLVNETEDAAKWDPSIQAAMPSRADCFWRFIAAAPWTANTYYDLGNTLYGEYDMPKAWRVWDLGRAADPDWKSSLMRGVPQLEARLRRDFPDSF
;
A
#
# COMPACT_ATOMS: atom_id res chain seq x y z
N MET A 1 -12.51 -11.75 -6.09
CA MET A 1 -11.68 -12.71 -6.87
C MET A 1 -12.21 -12.92 -8.29
N GLY A 2 -13.49 -13.23 -8.50
CA GLY A 2 -14.04 -13.40 -9.87
C GLY A 2 -13.86 -12.21 -10.82
N GLU A 3 -13.89 -10.96 -10.31
CA GLU A 3 -13.60 -9.76 -11.11
C GLU A 3 -12.16 -9.69 -11.63
N ILE A 4 -11.19 -10.19 -10.84
CA ILE A 4 -9.77 -10.23 -11.24
C ILE A 4 -9.61 -11.22 -12.38
N GLU A 5 -10.23 -12.40 -12.27
CA GLU A 5 -10.19 -13.42 -13.30
C GLU A 5 -10.84 -12.94 -14.61
N ALA A 6 -12.01 -12.31 -14.53
CA ALA A 6 -12.70 -11.77 -15.70
C ALA A 6 -11.93 -10.62 -16.39
N ALA A 7 -11.14 -9.85 -15.65
CA ALA A 7 -10.36 -8.75 -16.20
C ALA A 7 -8.96 -9.16 -16.70
N ALA A 8 -8.40 -10.26 -16.22
CA ALA A 8 -6.99 -10.58 -16.37
C ALA A 8 -6.49 -10.65 -17.83
N ALA A 9 -7.31 -11.16 -18.74
CA ALA A 9 -6.94 -11.30 -20.15
C ALA A 9 -7.05 -9.98 -20.93
N ASP A 10 -8.20 -9.30 -20.82
CA ASP A 10 -8.51 -8.15 -21.70
C ASP A 10 -8.10 -6.81 -21.09
N ARG A 11 -8.01 -6.74 -19.75
CA ARG A 11 -7.76 -5.52 -18.99
C ARG A 11 -6.79 -5.82 -17.82
N PRO A 12 -5.55 -6.21 -18.12
CA PRO A 12 -4.60 -6.68 -17.10
C PRO A 12 -4.37 -5.66 -15.99
N MET A 13 -4.30 -4.36 -16.32
CA MET A 13 -4.11 -3.31 -15.30
C MET A 13 -5.30 -3.20 -14.33
N VAL A 14 -6.53 -3.44 -14.80
CA VAL A 14 -7.72 -3.49 -13.93
C VAL A 14 -7.63 -4.68 -12.98
N ALA A 15 -7.22 -5.85 -13.47
CA ALA A 15 -7.03 -7.03 -12.63
C ALA A 15 -5.96 -6.80 -11.55
N VAL A 16 -4.84 -6.16 -11.92
CA VAL A 16 -3.74 -5.81 -11.00
C VAL A 16 -4.22 -4.83 -9.93
N MET A 17 -4.83 -3.70 -10.30
CA MET A 17 -5.33 -2.72 -9.32
C MET A 17 -6.38 -3.32 -8.39
N THR A 18 -7.28 -4.13 -8.94
CA THR A 18 -8.31 -4.82 -8.15
C THR A 18 -7.69 -5.78 -7.14
N PHE A 19 -6.64 -6.51 -7.53
CA PHE A 19 -5.89 -7.37 -6.61
C PHE A 19 -5.24 -6.55 -5.48
N PHE A 20 -4.51 -5.48 -5.80
CA PHE A 20 -3.86 -4.66 -4.78
C PHE A 20 -4.87 -4.03 -3.82
N GLY A 21 -5.96 -3.49 -4.35
CA GLY A 21 -7.09 -3.02 -3.54
C GLY A 21 -7.59 -4.11 -2.60
N ALA A 22 -7.95 -5.28 -3.12
CA ALA A 22 -8.44 -6.40 -2.31
C ALA A 22 -7.43 -6.89 -1.27
N ALA A 23 -6.14 -6.92 -1.60
CA ALA A 23 -5.08 -7.32 -0.68
C ALA A 23 -4.93 -6.34 0.49
N GLN A 24 -5.19 -5.04 0.29
CA GLN A 24 -5.19 -4.05 1.36
C GLN A 24 -6.37 -4.19 2.33
N ILE A 25 -7.46 -4.81 1.89
CA ILE A 25 -8.70 -5.01 2.66
C ILE A 25 -8.64 -6.34 3.42
N HIS A 26 -8.19 -7.39 2.74
CA HIS A 26 -8.32 -8.77 3.21
C HIS A 26 -7.00 -9.40 3.60
N TYR A 27 -5.97 -8.62 3.93
CA TYR A 27 -4.63 -9.15 4.18
C TYR A 27 -4.63 -10.24 5.27
N GLY A 28 -5.19 -9.95 6.46
CA GLY A 28 -5.26 -10.93 7.56
C GLY A 28 -6.00 -12.20 7.14
N ARG A 29 -7.16 -12.04 6.49
CA ARG A 29 -7.94 -13.15 5.95
C ARG A 29 -7.18 -13.99 4.92
N LEU A 30 -6.54 -13.37 3.93
CA LEU A 30 -5.73 -14.07 2.91
C LEU A 30 -4.59 -14.87 3.55
N MET A 31 -4.06 -14.40 4.68
CA MET A 31 -2.95 -15.04 5.38
C MET A 31 -3.37 -16.14 6.35
N GLU A 32 -4.62 -16.18 6.81
CA GLU A 32 -5.06 -17.13 7.83
C GLU A 32 -6.22 -18.05 7.40
N ASP A 33 -7.20 -17.55 6.65
CA ASP A 33 -8.40 -18.30 6.23
C ASP A 33 -8.08 -19.30 5.10
N PRO A 34 -8.23 -20.62 5.33
CA PRO A 34 -7.99 -21.64 4.30
C PRO A 34 -8.85 -21.48 3.04
N GLU A 35 -10.10 -21.04 3.17
CA GLU A 35 -11.01 -20.83 2.03
C GLU A 35 -10.56 -19.63 1.20
N ALA A 36 -10.21 -18.53 1.87
CA ALA A 36 -9.65 -17.35 1.20
C ALA A 36 -8.34 -17.68 0.47
N LYS A 37 -7.47 -18.49 1.09
CA LYS A 37 -6.24 -19.00 0.44
C LYS A 37 -6.54 -19.86 -0.77
N ALA A 38 -7.53 -20.75 -0.69
CA ALA A 38 -7.92 -21.59 -1.82
C ALA A 38 -8.46 -20.75 -2.99
N ALA A 39 -9.34 -19.79 -2.71
CA ALA A 39 -9.86 -18.86 -3.71
C ALA A 39 -8.75 -18.00 -4.34
N PHE A 40 -7.78 -17.55 -3.54
CA PHE A 40 -6.62 -16.83 -4.03
C PHE A 40 -5.74 -17.70 -4.94
N LYS A 41 -5.43 -18.94 -4.52
CA LYS A 41 -4.66 -19.90 -5.34
C LYS A 41 -5.33 -20.18 -6.68
N TYR A 42 -6.64 -20.29 -6.71
CA TYR A 42 -7.40 -20.45 -7.95
C TYR A 42 -7.23 -19.27 -8.91
N THR A 43 -7.22 -18.04 -8.37
CA THR A 43 -7.09 -16.80 -9.16
C THR A 43 -5.64 -16.51 -9.59
N LEU A 44 -4.66 -17.14 -8.92
CA LEU A 44 -3.24 -16.84 -9.07
C LEU A 44 -2.69 -16.95 -10.51
N PRO A 45 -3.07 -17.96 -11.33
CA PRO A 45 -2.57 -18.05 -12.71
C PRO A 45 -2.98 -16.85 -13.56
N SER A 46 -4.26 -16.46 -13.52
CA SER A 46 -4.79 -15.32 -14.25
C SER A 46 -4.16 -14.02 -13.77
N LEU A 47 -4.04 -13.84 -12.45
CA LEU A 47 -3.36 -12.69 -11.87
C LEU A 47 -1.89 -12.61 -12.28
N LYS A 48 -1.18 -13.74 -12.28
CA LYS A 48 0.22 -13.80 -12.73
C LYS A 48 0.36 -13.37 -14.18
N SER A 49 -0.54 -13.84 -15.06
CA SER A 49 -0.56 -13.40 -16.46
C SER A 49 -0.79 -11.89 -16.57
N ALA A 50 -1.72 -11.34 -15.78
CA ALA A 50 -2.01 -9.90 -15.79
C ALA A 50 -0.82 -9.06 -15.28
N MET A 51 -0.14 -9.51 -14.21
CA MET A 51 1.07 -8.86 -13.68
C MET A 51 2.26 -8.92 -14.65
N GLN A 52 2.31 -9.92 -15.52
CA GLN A 52 3.35 -10.07 -16.53
C GLN A 52 3.03 -9.37 -17.85
N ALA A 53 1.81 -8.81 -18.00
CA ALA A 53 1.42 -8.11 -19.21
C ALA A 53 2.23 -6.80 -19.35
N PRO A 54 2.64 -6.42 -20.58
CA PRO A 54 3.38 -5.17 -20.80
C PRO A 54 2.69 -3.93 -20.23
N ALA A 55 1.36 -3.90 -20.26
CA ALA A 55 0.56 -2.80 -19.72
C ALA A 55 0.67 -2.60 -18.20
N ALA A 56 1.13 -3.61 -17.46
CA ALA A 56 1.30 -3.55 -16.01
C ALA A 56 2.77 -3.46 -15.57
N ALA A 57 3.73 -3.61 -16.50
CA ALA A 57 5.14 -3.82 -16.18
C ALA A 57 5.72 -2.70 -15.31
N ASP A 58 5.53 -1.43 -15.71
CA ASP A 58 6.07 -0.28 -14.97
C ASP A 58 5.47 -0.17 -13.56
N PHE A 59 4.16 -0.40 -13.43
CA PHE A 59 3.50 -0.42 -12.13
C PHE A 59 4.03 -1.56 -11.25
N MET A 60 4.21 -2.75 -11.81
CA MET A 60 4.71 -3.90 -11.05
C MET A 60 6.15 -3.68 -10.60
N THR A 61 7.01 -3.07 -11.42
CA THR A 61 8.36 -2.65 -11.02
C THR A 61 8.30 -1.66 -9.86
N ALA A 62 7.47 -0.61 -9.97
CA ALA A 62 7.32 0.37 -8.91
C ALA A 62 6.79 -0.25 -7.61
N SER A 63 5.81 -1.17 -7.72
CA SER A 63 5.25 -1.88 -6.56
C SER A 63 6.24 -2.83 -5.90
N ALA A 64 7.11 -3.49 -6.65
CA ALA A 64 8.16 -4.34 -6.08
C ALA A 64 9.18 -3.49 -5.29
N LEU A 65 9.65 -2.39 -5.89
CA LEU A 65 10.61 -1.48 -5.26
C LEU A 65 10.03 -0.78 -4.02
N ALA A 66 8.73 -0.50 -4.01
CA ALA A 66 8.03 0.08 -2.86
C ALA A 66 7.96 -0.85 -1.64
N GLY A 67 8.21 -2.15 -1.80
CA GLY A 67 8.20 -3.13 -0.72
C GLY A 67 9.57 -3.42 -0.10
N GLU A 68 10.65 -2.83 -0.64
CA GLU A 68 12.02 -3.15 -0.25
C GLU A 68 12.85 -1.88 -0.08
N LYS A 69 13.83 -1.90 0.83
CA LYS A 69 14.78 -0.79 1.00
C LYS A 69 15.75 -0.71 -0.17
N GLY A 70 16.09 0.50 -0.59
CA GLY A 70 17.14 0.69 -1.58
C GLY A 70 17.44 2.14 -1.94
N LYS A 71 18.10 2.32 -3.08
CA LYS A 71 18.54 3.61 -3.61
C LYS A 71 18.79 3.55 -5.13
N GLY A 72 18.95 4.71 -5.75
CA GLY A 72 19.44 4.84 -7.13
C GLY A 72 18.37 5.04 -8.21
N GLN A 73 18.83 5.07 -9.46
CA GLN A 73 18.08 5.56 -10.62
C GLN A 73 16.78 4.81 -10.90
N GLU A 74 16.78 3.49 -10.74
CA GLU A 74 15.58 2.67 -11.00
C GLU A 74 14.38 3.09 -10.15
N ARG A 75 14.64 3.51 -8.90
CA ARG A 75 13.60 3.98 -7.98
C ARG A 75 13.12 5.38 -8.35
N GLU A 76 14.02 6.24 -8.83
CA GLU A 76 13.64 7.54 -9.38
C GLU A 76 12.76 7.38 -10.63
N ASP A 77 13.12 6.45 -11.53
CA ASP A 77 12.36 6.17 -12.75
C ASP A 77 10.97 5.62 -12.42
N ALA A 78 10.88 4.70 -11.45
CA ALA A 78 9.60 4.20 -10.93
C ALA A 78 8.75 5.31 -10.31
N ALA A 79 9.36 6.22 -9.54
CA ALA A 79 8.67 7.37 -8.97
C ALA A 79 8.16 8.34 -10.06
N ARG A 80 8.97 8.56 -11.10
CA ARG A 80 8.63 9.38 -12.28
C ARG A 80 7.48 8.78 -13.08
N TYR A 81 7.43 7.46 -13.22
CA TYR A 81 6.29 6.74 -13.79
C TYR A 81 5.02 7.01 -12.98
N LEU A 82 5.04 6.75 -11.67
CA LEU A 82 3.87 6.91 -10.80
C LEU A 82 3.33 8.35 -10.82
N ALA A 83 4.21 9.34 -10.86
CA ALA A 83 3.86 10.75 -10.97
C ALA A 83 3.13 11.13 -12.27
N ARG A 84 3.35 10.36 -13.35
CA ARG A 84 2.75 10.60 -14.68
C ARG A 84 1.55 9.71 -14.98
N ALA A 85 1.40 8.60 -14.26
CA ALA A 85 0.36 7.58 -14.46
C ALA A 85 -1.04 8.02 -13.96
N ASN A 86 -1.48 9.21 -14.40
CA ASN A 86 -2.77 9.80 -14.01
C ASN A 86 -3.97 9.05 -14.60
N ASP A 87 -3.76 8.30 -15.68
CA ASP A 87 -4.74 7.40 -16.27
C ASP A 87 -5.16 6.28 -15.32
N LEU A 88 -4.28 5.87 -14.41
CA LEU A 88 -4.61 4.87 -13.39
C LEU A 88 -5.76 5.35 -12.49
N ASP A 89 -5.88 6.66 -12.20
CA ASP A 89 -6.93 7.18 -11.32
C ASP A 89 -8.35 6.90 -11.83
N ALA A 90 -8.52 6.59 -13.12
CA ALA A 90 -9.80 6.19 -13.72
C ALA A 90 -10.14 4.69 -13.50
N LEU A 91 -9.19 3.89 -13.03
CA LEU A 91 -9.38 2.46 -12.79
C LEU A 91 -9.95 2.20 -11.39
N PRO A 92 -10.67 1.07 -11.19
CA PRO A 92 -10.98 0.59 -9.85
C PRO A 92 -9.71 0.45 -9.02
N TYR A 93 -9.69 1.07 -7.84
CA TYR A 93 -8.50 1.13 -6.95
C TYR A 93 -7.26 1.78 -7.57
N GLY A 94 -7.41 2.54 -8.65
CA GLY A 94 -6.33 3.25 -9.34
C GLY A 94 -5.52 4.22 -8.48
N ALA A 95 -6.19 4.82 -7.49
CA ALA A 95 -5.56 5.65 -6.47
C ALA A 95 -4.50 4.89 -5.64
N PHE A 96 -4.39 3.57 -5.76
CA PHE A 96 -3.33 2.79 -5.12
C PHE A 96 -1.93 3.22 -5.59
N ARG A 97 -1.80 3.85 -6.77
CA ARG A 97 -0.53 4.47 -7.21
C ARG A 97 0.05 5.45 -6.19
N TYR A 98 -0.78 6.15 -5.43
CA TYR A 98 -0.34 7.07 -4.40
C TYR A 98 0.29 6.33 -3.22
N VAL A 99 -0.31 5.21 -2.80
CA VAL A 99 0.26 4.34 -1.75
C VAL A 99 1.61 3.79 -2.22
N THR A 100 1.68 3.29 -3.46
CA THR A 100 2.93 2.80 -4.04
C THR A 100 4.01 3.88 -4.05
N PHE A 101 3.67 5.11 -4.44
CA PHE A 101 4.61 6.22 -4.45
C PHE A 101 5.10 6.56 -3.04
N ALA A 102 4.20 6.68 -2.06
CA ALA A 102 4.58 7.02 -0.69
C ALA A 102 5.48 5.94 -0.07
N ASN A 103 5.16 4.66 -0.28
CA ASN A 103 6.00 3.55 0.18
C ASN A 103 7.34 3.51 -0.55
N LEU A 104 7.38 3.78 -1.86
CA LEU A 104 8.62 3.89 -2.62
C LEU A 104 9.53 5.00 -2.07
N VAL A 105 8.98 6.16 -1.72
CA VAL A 105 9.76 7.24 -1.10
C VAL A 105 10.24 6.81 0.30
N ASN A 106 9.40 6.18 1.11
CA ASN A 106 9.75 5.73 2.47
C ASN A 106 10.89 4.69 2.46
N GLU A 107 10.89 3.80 1.47
CA GLU A 107 11.89 2.73 1.36
C GLU A 107 13.12 3.14 0.53
N THR A 108 13.23 4.40 0.09
CA THR A 108 14.37 4.88 -0.69
C THR A 108 15.23 5.87 0.07
N GLU A 109 16.48 5.47 0.37
CA GLU A 109 17.43 6.27 1.17
C GLU A 109 17.79 7.62 0.53
N ASP A 110 17.84 7.67 -0.79
CA ASP A 110 18.26 8.85 -1.56
C ASP A 110 17.12 9.57 -2.29
N ALA A 111 15.87 9.35 -1.89
CA ALA A 111 14.69 9.97 -2.51
C ALA A 111 14.74 11.51 -2.52
N ALA A 112 15.44 12.12 -1.56
CA ALA A 112 15.64 13.57 -1.50
C ALA A 112 16.52 14.13 -2.64
N LYS A 113 17.23 13.26 -3.39
CA LYS A 113 18.10 13.64 -4.52
C LYS A 113 17.41 13.55 -5.88
N TRP A 114 16.22 12.95 -5.93
CA TRP A 114 15.48 12.80 -7.18
C TRP A 114 15.12 14.16 -7.77
N ASP A 115 14.84 14.15 -9.08
CA ASP A 115 14.29 15.31 -9.79
C ASP A 115 13.11 15.94 -9.00
N PRO A 116 13.23 17.21 -8.56
CA PRO A 116 12.20 17.87 -7.75
C PRO A 116 10.83 17.93 -8.42
N SER A 117 10.77 17.83 -9.75
CA SER A 117 9.49 17.79 -10.47
C SER A 117 8.66 16.53 -10.15
N ILE A 118 9.30 15.43 -9.74
CA ILE A 118 8.61 14.21 -9.32
C ILE A 118 7.82 14.48 -8.05
N GLN A 119 8.46 15.08 -7.04
CA GLN A 119 7.80 15.43 -5.78
C GLN A 119 6.75 16.53 -5.98
N ALA A 120 6.99 17.51 -6.86
CA ALA A 120 6.03 18.56 -7.17
C ALA A 120 4.76 18.04 -7.89
N ALA A 121 4.87 16.93 -8.63
CA ALA A 121 3.75 16.29 -9.32
C ALA A 121 2.90 15.40 -8.39
N MET A 122 3.38 15.12 -7.18
CA MET A 122 2.71 14.24 -6.22
C MET A 122 2.31 15.00 -4.95
N PRO A 123 1.24 14.55 -4.26
CA PRO A 123 0.93 15.03 -2.92
C PRO A 123 2.07 14.72 -1.95
N SER A 124 2.02 15.32 -0.75
CA SER A 124 2.89 14.87 0.35
C SER A 124 2.72 13.37 0.62
N ARG A 125 3.71 12.72 1.22
CA ARG A 125 3.64 11.28 1.53
C ARG A 125 2.40 10.93 2.35
N ALA A 126 2.12 11.71 3.40
CA ALA A 126 0.93 11.52 4.21
C ALA A 126 -0.36 11.70 3.39
N ASP A 127 -0.42 12.70 2.51
CA ASP A 127 -1.59 12.95 1.66
C ASP A 127 -1.79 11.87 0.59
N CYS A 128 -0.71 11.23 0.13
CA CYS A 128 -0.80 10.09 -0.78
C CYS A 128 -1.58 8.93 -0.15
N PHE A 129 -1.29 8.60 1.11
CA PHE A 129 -2.08 7.60 1.84
C PHE A 129 -3.51 8.05 2.05
N TRP A 130 -3.74 9.31 2.47
CA TRP A 130 -5.08 9.84 2.65
C TRP A 130 -5.93 9.82 1.38
N ARG A 131 -5.33 10.06 0.21
CA ARG A 131 -6.04 9.97 -1.08
C ARG A 131 -6.58 8.57 -1.34
N PHE A 132 -5.79 7.54 -1.07
CA PHE A 132 -6.26 6.18 -1.24
C PHE A 132 -7.29 5.80 -0.19
N ILE A 133 -7.09 6.19 1.08
CA ILE A 133 -8.08 6.00 2.15
C ILE A 133 -9.41 6.67 1.80
N ALA A 134 -9.40 7.88 1.23
CA ALA A 134 -10.62 8.57 0.82
C ALA A 134 -11.36 7.82 -0.29
N ALA A 135 -10.63 7.18 -1.21
CA ALA A 135 -11.21 6.38 -2.29
C ALA A 135 -11.68 4.99 -1.83
N ALA A 136 -11.02 4.40 -0.83
CA ALA A 136 -11.29 3.06 -0.34
C ALA A 136 -11.09 2.98 1.18
N PRO A 137 -12.00 3.51 2.01
CA PRO A 137 -11.79 3.68 3.45
C PRO A 137 -11.64 2.38 4.26
N TRP A 138 -11.92 1.23 3.64
CA TRP A 138 -11.80 -0.11 4.19
C TRP A 138 -10.42 -0.76 3.93
N THR A 139 -9.45 -0.05 3.33
CA THR A 139 -8.10 -0.55 3.05
C THR A 139 -7.19 -0.40 4.27
N ALA A 140 -7.39 -1.25 5.27
CA ALA A 140 -6.74 -1.15 6.57
C ALA A 140 -5.20 -1.08 6.53
N ASN A 141 -4.57 -1.83 5.63
CA ASN A 141 -3.11 -1.81 5.48
C ASN A 141 -2.57 -0.40 5.15
N THR A 142 -3.33 0.42 4.44
CA THR A 142 -2.91 1.80 4.12
C THR A 142 -2.91 2.69 5.37
N TYR A 143 -3.79 2.45 6.34
CA TYR A 143 -3.71 3.12 7.64
C TYR A 143 -2.47 2.70 8.42
N TYR A 144 -2.03 1.43 8.29
CA TYR A 144 -0.80 0.96 8.93
C TYR A 144 0.41 1.73 8.42
N ASP A 145 0.54 1.85 7.09
CA ASP A 145 1.63 2.56 6.42
C ASP A 145 1.64 4.06 6.74
N LEU A 146 0.47 4.70 6.76
CA LEU A 146 0.33 6.09 7.16
C LEU A 146 0.71 6.30 8.63
N GLY A 147 0.24 5.43 9.53
CA GLY A 147 0.58 5.51 10.94
C GLY A 147 2.08 5.35 11.18
N ASN A 148 2.75 4.42 10.48
CA ASN A 148 4.20 4.27 10.53
C ASN A 148 4.93 5.52 10.01
N THR A 149 4.43 6.12 8.93
CA THR A 149 4.99 7.35 8.37
C THR A 149 4.92 8.50 9.38
N LEU A 150 3.74 8.72 9.98
CA LEU A 150 3.53 9.77 10.99
C LEU A 150 4.34 9.51 12.26
N TYR A 151 4.44 8.25 12.69
CA TYR A 151 5.27 7.87 13.83
C TYR A 151 6.75 8.18 13.57
N GLY A 152 7.25 7.87 12.36
CA GLY A 152 8.62 8.20 11.94
C GLY A 152 8.88 9.71 11.82
N GLU A 153 7.84 10.49 11.55
CA GLU A 153 7.87 11.96 11.54
C GLU A 153 7.61 12.60 12.92
N TYR A 154 7.51 11.77 13.97
CA TYR A 154 7.26 12.18 15.36
C TYR A 154 5.87 12.80 15.63
N ASP A 155 4.91 12.64 14.72
CA ASP A 155 3.50 13.00 14.96
C ASP A 155 2.76 11.82 15.62
N MET A 156 3.19 11.50 16.85
CA MET A 156 2.69 10.35 17.61
C MET A 156 1.18 10.40 17.87
N PRO A 157 0.57 11.53 18.28
CA PRO A 157 -0.87 11.59 18.52
C PRO A 157 -1.69 11.24 17.27
N LYS A 158 -1.25 11.69 16.09
CA LYS A 158 -1.92 11.38 14.83
C LYS A 158 -1.66 9.95 14.40
N ALA A 159 -0.45 9.42 14.58
CA ALA A 159 -0.12 8.03 14.30
C ALA A 159 -1.06 7.06 15.04
N TRP A 160 -1.26 7.27 16.36
CA TRP A 160 -2.18 6.47 17.17
C TRP A 160 -3.61 6.50 16.63
N ARG A 161 -4.12 7.70 16.33
CA ARG A 161 -5.47 7.86 15.79
C ARG A 161 -5.63 7.16 14.44
N VAL A 162 -4.62 7.20 13.58
CA VAL A 162 -4.65 6.52 12.28
C VAL A 162 -4.64 5.00 12.45
N TRP A 163 -3.80 4.46 13.32
CA TRP A 163 -3.81 3.02 13.60
C TRP A 163 -5.13 2.56 14.24
N ASP A 164 -5.75 3.37 15.09
CA ASP A 164 -7.09 3.10 15.63
C ASP A 164 -8.15 3.01 14.52
N LEU A 165 -8.15 3.96 13.58
CA LEU A 165 -9.04 3.92 12.42
C LEU A 165 -8.80 2.67 11.58
N GLY A 166 -7.54 2.30 11.36
CA GLY A 166 -7.19 1.10 10.63
C GLY A 166 -7.65 -0.18 11.30
N ARG A 167 -7.55 -0.30 12.64
CA ARG A 167 -8.14 -1.42 13.40
C ARG A 167 -9.66 -1.45 13.34
N ALA A 168 -10.30 -0.29 13.28
CA ALA A 168 -11.76 -0.21 13.12
C ALA A 168 -12.21 -0.63 11.70
N ALA A 169 -11.37 -0.40 10.69
CA ALA A 169 -11.62 -0.79 9.31
C ALA A 169 -11.33 -2.28 9.03
N ASP A 170 -10.44 -2.90 9.80
CA ASP A 170 -10.01 -4.30 9.62
C ASP A 170 -10.66 -5.23 10.65
N PRO A 171 -11.66 -6.04 10.26
CA PRO A 171 -12.23 -7.05 11.16
C PRO A 171 -11.19 -8.11 11.59
N ASP A 172 -10.13 -8.30 10.81
CA ASP A 172 -9.08 -9.29 11.00
C ASP A 172 -7.76 -8.65 11.52
N TRP A 173 -7.82 -7.46 12.13
CA TRP A 173 -6.61 -6.70 12.51
C TRP A 173 -5.64 -7.47 13.41
N LYS A 174 -6.16 -8.43 14.20
CA LYS A 174 -5.36 -9.27 15.11
C LYS A 174 -4.42 -10.22 14.37
N SER A 175 -4.70 -10.51 13.11
CA SER A 175 -3.91 -11.37 12.23
C SER A 175 -3.28 -10.63 11.04
N SER A 176 -3.63 -9.36 10.83
CA SER A 176 -3.06 -8.53 9.78
C SER A 176 -1.79 -7.77 10.21
N LEU A 177 -1.36 -6.80 9.41
CA LEU A 177 -0.24 -5.90 9.72
C LEU A 177 -0.47 -5.11 11.02
N MET A 178 -1.72 -4.83 11.35
CA MET A 178 -2.11 -4.06 12.54
C MET A 178 -1.85 -4.78 13.86
N ARG A 179 -1.61 -6.10 13.82
CA ARG A 179 -1.43 -6.92 15.03
C ARG A 179 -0.31 -6.43 15.92
N GLY A 180 0.69 -5.74 15.35
CA GLY A 180 1.91 -5.21 15.98
C GLY A 180 1.70 -3.97 16.85
N VAL A 181 0.63 -3.21 16.58
CA VAL A 181 0.40 -1.89 17.22
C VAL A 181 0.16 -2.02 18.73
N PRO A 182 -0.65 -2.98 19.23
CA PRO A 182 -0.80 -3.16 20.68
C PRO A 182 0.47 -3.61 21.40
N GLN A 183 1.37 -4.37 20.76
CA GLN A 183 2.64 -4.72 21.41
C GLN A 183 3.59 -3.52 21.45
N LEU A 184 3.56 -2.65 20.43
CA LEU A 184 4.25 -1.36 20.49
C LEU A 184 3.74 -0.51 21.66
N GLU A 185 2.42 -0.36 21.78
CA GLU A 185 1.78 0.38 22.88
C GLU A 185 2.17 -0.18 24.25
N ALA A 186 2.05 -1.50 24.44
CA ALA A 186 2.41 -2.15 25.69
C ALA A 186 3.90 -1.98 26.03
N ARG A 187 4.77 -2.05 25.02
CA ARG A 187 6.20 -1.79 25.18
C ARG A 187 6.46 -0.35 25.62
N LEU A 188 5.84 0.63 24.97
CA LEU A 188 6.03 2.04 25.31
C LEU A 188 5.52 2.37 26.72
N ARG A 189 4.37 1.83 27.15
CA ARG A 189 3.90 1.94 28.54
C ARG A 189 4.88 1.38 29.56
N ARG A 190 5.50 0.25 29.24
CA ARG A 190 6.46 -0.41 30.13
C ARG A 190 7.78 0.36 30.21
N ASP A 191 8.29 0.79 29.06
CA ASP A 191 9.63 1.36 28.93
C ASP A 191 9.64 2.88 29.24
N PHE A 192 8.50 3.56 29.08
CA PHE A 192 8.33 5.01 29.28
C PHE A 192 7.02 5.37 30.02
N PRO A 193 6.80 4.87 31.25
CA PRO A 193 5.52 4.99 31.96
C PRO A 193 5.11 6.44 32.28
N ASP A 194 6.06 7.36 32.39
CA ASP A 194 5.78 8.78 32.71
C ASP A 194 5.40 9.61 31.46
N SER A 195 5.63 9.06 30.27
CA SER A 195 5.45 9.75 28.99
C SER A 195 4.34 9.13 28.11
N PHE A 196 3.73 8.03 28.55
CA PHE A 196 2.76 7.25 27.77
C PHE A 196 1.48 6.92 28.55
#